data_AF-A0A0N8KBX7-F1
#
_entry.id   AF-A0A0N8KBX7-F1
#
_cell.length_a   1.000
_cell.length_b   1.000
_cell.length_c   1.000
_cell.angle_alpha   90.00
_cell.angle_beta   90.00
_cell.angle_gamma   90.00
#
_symmetry.space_group_name_H-M   'P 1'
#
loop_
_entity.id
_entity.type
_entity.pdbx_description
1 polymer ?
#
loop_
_entity_poly.entity_id
_entity_poly.type
_entity_poly.pdbx_seq_one_letter_code
_entity_poly.pdbx_strand_id
1 'polypeptide(L)' 'MKQRENAKAQLVEELSDVAIRFAEVGRWSFDIESQELFWCEQTHKIFGTQANDGLSLNEAIKFYHPADLEKFEVPSMLV' A
#
# COMPACT_ATOMS: atom_id res chain seq x y z
N MET A 1 -13.12 -27.79 3.80
CA MET A 1 -11.75 -27.29 3.57
C MET A 1 -11.71 -25.77 3.44
N LYS A 2 -12.49 -25.17 2.53
CA LYS A 2 -12.52 -23.72 2.28
C LYS A 2 -12.73 -22.82 3.53
N GLN A 3 -13.58 -23.23 4.48
CA GLN A 3 -13.78 -22.50 5.75
C GLN A 3 -12.50 -22.37 6.59
N ARG A 4 -11.68 -23.43 6.62
CA ARG A 4 -10.46 -23.49 7.44
C ARG A 4 -9.34 -22.65 6.82
N GLU A 5 -9.26 -22.63 5.49
CA GLU A 5 -8.32 -21.78 4.75
C GLU A 5 -8.64 -20.30 4.95
N ASN A 6 -9.92 -19.92 4.83
CA ASN A 6 -10.36 -18.54 5.06
C ASN A 6 -10.08 -18.10 6.51
N ALA A 7 -10.39 -18.94 7.50
CA ALA A 7 -10.09 -18.63 8.90
C ALA A 7 -8.59 -18.42 9.16
N LYS A 8 -7.74 -19.20 8.49
CA LYS A 8 -6.28 -19.04 8.57
C LYS A 8 -5.83 -17.72 7.94
N ALA A 9 -6.36 -17.37 6.76
CA ALA A 9 -6.02 -16.12 6.09
C ALA A 9 -6.38 -14.91 6.95
N GLN A 10 -7.55 -14.94 7.58
CA GLN A 10 -8.02 -13.87 8.44
C GLN A 10 -7.14 -13.69 9.69
N LEU A 11 -6.73 -14.78 10.33
CA LEU A 11 -5.81 -14.74 11.46
C LEU A 11 -4.43 -14.15 11.07
N VAL A 12 -3.93 -14.51 9.90
CA VAL A 12 -2.66 -13.97 9.38
C VAL A 12 -2.77 -12.46 9.14
N GLU A 13 -3.89 -12.01 8.58
CA GLU A 13 -4.14 -10.59 8.34
C GLU A 13 -4.20 -9.79 9.64
N GLU A 14 -4.95 -10.27 10.64
CA GLU A 14 -5.04 -9.64 11.96
C GLU A 14 -3.66 -9.55 12.65
N LEU A 15 -2.87 -10.62 12.60
CA LEU A 15 -1.53 -10.63 13.17
C LEU A 15 -0.59 -9.67 12.43
N SER A 16 -0.68 -9.59 11.10
CA SER A 16 0.11 -8.67 10.29
C SER A 16 -0.21 -7.22 10.66
N ASP A 17 -1.48 -6.86 10.81
CA ASP A 17 -1.88 -5.50 11.17
C ASP A 17 -1.39 -5.09 12.56
N VAL A 18 -1.37 -6.03 13.52
CA VAL A 18 -0.75 -5.79 14.83
C VAL A 18 0.75 -5.54 14.68
N ALA A 19 1.47 -6.40 13.95
CA ALA A 19 2.92 -6.26 13.78
C ALA A 19 3.32 -4.94 13.10
N ILE A 20 2.60 -4.55 12.04
CA ILE A 20 2.79 -3.30 11.30
C ILE A 20 2.60 -2.09 12.21
N ARG A 21 1.55 -2.08 13.04
CA ARG A 21 1.30 -0.99 14.00
C ARG A 21 2.40 -0.88 15.05
N PHE A 22 2.88 -1.99 15.61
CA PHE A 22 3.93 -1.98 16.64
C PHE A 22 5.31 -1.62 16.08
N ALA A 23 5.61 -2.03 14.84
CA ALA A 23 6.88 -1.73 14.19
C ALA A 23 6.92 -0.33 13.55
N GLU A 24 5.79 0.38 13.52
CA GLU A 24 5.62 1.66 12.81
C GLU A 24 5.98 1.58 11.31
N VAL A 25 5.78 0.42 10.70
CA VAL A 25 6.09 0.16 9.28
C VAL A 25 4.83 0.28 8.44
N GLY A 26 4.90 0.92 7.27
CA GLY A 26 3.80 0.94 6.31
C GLY A 26 3.80 -0.28 5.38
N ARG A 27 2.62 -0.88 5.17
CA ARG A 27 2.39 -1.90 4.13
C ARG A 27 1.62 -1.27 2.99
N TRP A 28 2.07 -1.55 1.77
CA TRP A 28 1.36 -1.20 0.55
C TRP A 28 1.49 -2.34 -0.45
N SER A 29 0.54 -2.42 -1.38
CA SER A 29 0.58 -3.34 -2.51
C SER A 29 -0.03 -2.68 -3.72
N PHE A 30 0.55 -2.94 -4.88
CA PHE A 30 0.04 -2.47 -6.16
C PHE A 30 -0.25 -3.67 -7.05
N ASP A 31 -1.48 -3.78 -7.53
CA ASP A 31 -1.86 -4.76 -8.53
C ASP A 31 -1.62 -4.17 -9.93
N ILE A 32 -0.83 -4.86 -10.75
CA ILE A 32 -0.43 -4.37 -12.08
C ILE A 32 -1.57 -4.54 -13.09
N GLU A 33 -2.41 -5.55 -12.93
CA GLU A 33 -3.51 -5.85 -13.86
C GLU A 33 -4.70 -4.90 -13.61
N SER A 34 -5.11 -4.73 -12.36
CA SER A 34 -6.22 -3.82 -11.99
C SER A 34 -5.78 -2.37 -11.81
N GLN A 35 -4.48 -2.11 -11.70
CA GLN A 35 -3.90 -0.81 -11.33
C GLN A 35 -4.38 -0.29 -9.97
N GLU A 36 -4.78 -1.19 -9.08
CA GLU A 36 -5.24 -0.83 -7.74
C GLU A 36 -4.06 -0.74 -6.77
N LEU A 37 -3.97 0.39 -6.09
CA LEU A 37 -3.04 0.61 -4.99
C LEU A 37 -3.79 0.44 -3.66
N PHE A 38 -3.24 -0.41 -2.80
CA PHE A 38 -3.68 -0.54 -1.43
C PHE A 38 -2.61 -0.02 -0.49
N TRP A 39 -2.99 0.89 0.40
CA TRP A 39 -2.20 1.35 1.54
C TRP A 39 -2.90 0.92 2.81
N CYS A 40 -2.17 0.32 3.75
CA CYS A 40 -2.71 0.08 5.08
C CYS A 40 -2.82 1.41 5.86
N GLU A 41 -3.58 1.39 6.97
CA GLU A 41 -3.75 2.54 7.86
C GLU A 41 -2.41 3.16 8.30
N GLN A 42 -1.40 2.34 8.57
CA GLN A 42 -0.08 2.82 8.99
C GLN A 42 0.65 3.57 7.87
N THR A 43 0.50 3.14 6.62
CA THR A 43 1.07 3.86 5.46
C THR A 43 0.43 5.24 5.32
N HIS A 44 -0.89 5.33 5.48
CA HIS A 44 -1.58 6.61 5.51
C HIS A 44 -1.08 7.52 6.65
N LYS A 45 -0.83 6.97 7.85
CA LYS A 45 -0.24 7.72 8.97
C LYS A 45 1.16 8.24 8.66
N ILE A 46 2.02 7.42 8.06
CA ILE A 46 3.40 7.81 7.67
C ILE A 46 3.38 8.99 6.71
N PHE A 47 2.46 8.97 5.73
CA PHE A 47 2.34 10.02 4.72
C PHE A 47 1.37 11.16 5.07
N GLY A 48 0.70 11.10 6.23
CA GLY A 48 -0.25 12.13 6.68
C GLY A 48 -1.53 12.23 5.84
N THR A 49 -2.02 11.11 5.30
CA THR A 49 -3.24 11.02 4.46
C THR A 49 -4.39 10.31 5.17
N GLN A 50 -5.60 10.37 4.60
CA GLN A 50 -6.76 9.63 5.11
C GLN A 50 -7.01 8.35 4.29
N ALA A 51 -7.38 7.25 4.95
CA ALA A 51 -7.57 5.94 4.31
C ALA A 51 -8.80 5.85 3.39
N ASN A 52 -9.65 6.88 3.38
CA ASN A 52 -10.88 6.90 2.58
C ASN A 52 -10.69 7.55 1.20
N ASP A 53 -9.52 8.12 0.94
CA ASP A 53 -9.19 8.67 -0.35
C ASP A 53 -8.64 7.52 -1.20
N GLY A 54 -9.43 7.05 -2.17
CA GLY A 54 -8.98 6.04 -3.12
C GLY A 54 -7.74 6.56 -3.85
N LEU A 55 -6.56 6.14 -3.39
CA LEU A 55 -5.30 6.71 -3.79
C LEU A 55 -4.83 6.04 -5.08
N SER A 56 -4.69 6.81 -6.15
CA SER A 56 -4.07 6.30 -7.37
C SER A 56 -2.55 6.17 -7.21
N LEU A 57 -1.93 5.29 -8.01
CA LEU A 57 -0.47 5.19 -8.06
C LEU A 57 0.20 6.56 -8.35
N ASN A 58 -0.40 7.36 -9.22
CA ASN A 58 0.11 8.68 -9.60
C ASN A 58 0.05 9.70 -8.45
N GLU A 59 -0.90 9.57 -7.54
CA GLU A 59 -0.93 10.38 -6.32
C GLU A 59 0.07 9.89 -5.28
N ALA A 60 0.20 8.57 -5.14
CA ALA A 60 1.14 7.94 -4.22
C ALA A 60 2.61 8.27 -4.54
N ILE A 61 2.98 8.31 -5.83
CA ILE A 61 4.36 8.59 -6.25
C ILE A 61 4.78 10.04 -5.88
N LYS A 62 3.84 10.97 -5.73
CA LYS A 62 4.13 12.37 -5.35
C LYS A 62 4.65 12.51 -3.91
N PHE A 63 4.54 11.46 -3.09
CA PHE A 63 5.11 11.45 -1.74
C PHE A 63 6.62 11.18 -1.73
N TYR A 64 7.22 10.74 -2.84
CA TYR A 64 8.67 10.63 -2.96
C TYR A 64 9.31 11.97 -3.29
N HIS A 65 10.54 12.16 -2.83
CA HIS A 65 11.29 13.39 -3.11
C HIS A 65 11.55 13.53 -4.63
N PRO A 66 11.40 14.73 -5.24
CA PRO A 66 11.55 14.90 -6.70
C PRO A 66 12.88 14.38 -7.26
N ALA A 67 13.98 14.56 -6.54
CA ALA A 67 15.29 14.07 -6.95
C ALA A 67 15.41 12.53 -7.02
N ASP A 68 14.53 11.80 -6.34
CA ASP A 68 14.46 10.35 -6.45
C ASP A 68 13.65 9.94 -7.68
N LEU A 69 12.64 10.73 -8.07
CA LEU A 69 11.82 10.52 -9.26
C LEU A 69 12.60 10.71 -10.56
N GLU A 70 13.54 11.66 -10.61
CA GLU A 70 14.39 11.91 -11.79
C GLU A 70 15.25 10.70 -12.20
N LYS A 71 15.52 9.77 -11.28
CA LYS A 71 16.28 8.55 -11.53
C LYS A 71 15.41 7.42 -12.11
N PHE A 72 14.10 7.53 -11.98
CA PHE A 72 13.17 6.61 -12.62
C PHE A 72 12.83 7.18 -13.99
N GLU A 73 13.26 6.50 -15.06
CA GLU A 73 12.62 6.68 -16.37
C GLU A 73 11.20 6.15 -16.23
N VAL A 74 10.27 6.96 -15.70
CA VAL A 74 8.87 6.56 -15.55
C VAL A 74 8.36 6.28 -16.97
N PRO A 75 8.11 5.02 -17.36
CA PRO A 75 7.70 4.74 -18.71
C PRO A 75 6.37 5.45 -18.93
N SER A 76 6.26 6.17 -20.05
CA SER A 76 5.11 6.94 -20.51
C SER A 76 3.76 6.18 -20.52
N MET A 77 3.71 4.90 -20.15
CA MET A 77 2.48 4.11 -20.01
C MET A 77 1.73 4.34 -18.68
N LEU A 78 2.28 5.14 -17.75
CA LEU A 78 1.62 5.48 -16.48
C LEU A 78 1.22 6.97 -16.39
N VAL A 79 1.21 7.71 -17.51
CA VAL A 79 0.72 9.10 -17.61
C VAL A 79 -0.42 9.18 -18.62
#